data_AF-A0A7C1X100-F1
#
_entry.id   AF-A0A7C1X100-F1
#
_cell.length_a   1.000
_cell.length_b   1.000
_cell.length_c   1.000
_cell.angle_alpha   90.00
_cell.angle_beta   90.00
_cell.angle_gamma   90.00
#
_symmetry.space_group_name_H-M   'P 1'
#
loop_
_entity.id
_entity.type
_entity.pdbx_description
1 polymer ?
#
loop_
_entity_poly.entity_id
_entity_poly.type
_entity_poly.pdbx_seq_one_letter_code
_entity_poly.pdbx_strand_id
1 'polypeptide(L)'
;MLVPSPPREEPRELLTEGIGILERFMGADPDEILPKLVTGDPLHLQESCARFLKRECLIMDPQRLYEQALVEVAADASLCTIDDLHPDWVDDSIRRACQRTLHRDALEQERGENAPPEARRFEFLYQAYCVPGGYGRLASVTFNALPFETRRTFFALFIDDLLPDEAVARGVGSYESMRYDVWDCLSALQIVTEEAKEECLRKIEKRLAREARKEKSGEDEAK
;
A
#
# COMPACT_ATOMS: atom_id res chain seq x y z
N MET A 1 15.12 2.57 12.18
CA MET A 1 15.66 1.19 12.05
C MET A 1 14.54 0.35 11.48
N LEU A 2 14.73 -0.21 10.27
CA LEU A 2 13.70 -1.04 9.62
C LEU A 2 13.70 -2.41 10.30
N VAL A 3 12.53 -2.86 10.75
CA VAL A 3 12.35 -4.24 11.21
C VAL A 3 12.60 -5.16 10.00
N PRO A 4 13.46 -6.18 10.10
CA PRO A 4 13.69 -7.09 8.99
C PRO A 4 12.39 -7.82 8.66
N SER A 5 11.95 -7.72 7.40
CA SER A 5 10.78 -8.43 6.91
C SER A 5 10.96 -9.94 7.11
N PRO A 6 9.89 -10.68 7.44
CA PRO A 6 9.96 -12.14 7.57
C PRO A 6 10.49 -12.79 6.28
N PRO A 7 11.16 -13.96 6.39
CA PRO A 7 11.75 -14.65 5.25
C PRO A 7 10.69 -14.98 4.20
N ARG A 8 11.00 -14.67 2.94
CA ARG A 8 10.14 -14.88 1.77
C ARG A 8 10.01 -16.40 1.50
N GLU A 9 8.84 -16.97 1.75
CA GLU A 9 8.47 -18.29 1.18
C GLU A 9 7.82 -18.07 -0.19
N GLU A 10 8.60 -17.61 -1.17
CA GLU A 10 8.14 -17.64 -2.56
C GLU A 10 8.46 -18.99 -3.22
N PRO A 11 7.59 -19.51 -4.10
CA PRO A 11 7.87 -20.71 -4.87
C PRO A 11 9.10 -20.46 -5.76
N ARG A 12 10.26 -21.02 -5.38
CA ARG A 12 11.52 -20.89 -6.12
C ARG A 12 11.44 -21.31 -7.60
N GLU A 13 10.40 -22.07 -7.97
CA GLU A 13 10.18 -22.56 -9.32
C GLU A 13 9.84 -21.44 -10.32
N LEU A 14 9.10 -20.40 -9.91
CA LEU A 14 8.72 -19.28 -10.78
C LEU A 14 9.93 -18.41 -11.19
N LEU A 15 10.95 -18.35 -10.33
CA LEU A 15 12.16 -17.57 -10.58
C LEU A 15 13.02 -18.15 -11.70
N THR A 16 13.00 -19.47 -11.89
CA THR A 16 13.89 -20.14 -12.86
C THR A 16 13.40 -19.92 -14.29
N GLU A 17 12.08 -19.91 -14.50
CA GLU A 17 11.49 -19.63 -15.81
C GLU A 17 11.62 -18.14 -16.19
N GLY A 18 11.48 -17.23 -15.21
CA GLY A 18 11.67 -15.80 -15.42
C GLY A 18 13.08 -15.42 -15.88
N ILE A 19 14.13 -16.06 -15.33
CA ILE A 19 15.53 -15.77 -15.73
C ILE A 19 15.76 -16.07 -17.21
N GLY A 20 15.27 -17.20 -17.73
CA GLY A 20 15.46 -17.55 -19.14
C GLY A 20 14.73 -16.61 -20.12
N ILE A 21 13.70 -15.90 -19.65
CA ILE A 21 13.01 -14.86 -20.43
C ILE A 21 13.82 -13.56 -20.35
N LEU A 22 14.30 -13.18 -19.16
CA LEU A 22 15.14 -12.00 -18.97
C LEU A 22 16.42 -12.06 -19.80
N GLU A 23 17.08 -13.23 -19.87
CA GLU A 23 18.26 -13.47 -20.72
C GLU A 23 18.02 -13.09 -22.19
N ARG A 24 16.80 -13.24 -22.71
CA ARG A 24 16.45 -12.90 -24.10
C ARG A 24 16.22 -11.41 -24.33
N PHE A 25 16.05 -10.64 -23.27
CA PHE A 25 15.87 -9.19 -23.33
C PHE A 25 17.17 -8.43 -23.10
N MET A 26 18.21 -9.10 -22.62
CA MET A 26 19.46 -8.45 -22.22
C MET A 26 20.18 -7.79 -23.38
N GLY A 27 20.51 -6.51 -23.19
CA GLY A 27 21.20 -5.70 -24.21
C GLY A 27 20.36 -5.44 -25.48
N ALA A 28 19.09 -5.84 -25.50
CA ALA A 28 18.15 -5.45 -26.55
C ALA A 28 17.68 -4.01 -26.33
N ASP A 29 17.20 -3.38 -27.40
CA ASP A 29 16.64 -2.03 -27.32
C ASP A 29 15.33 -2.03 -26.50
N PRO A 30 15.12 -1.09 -25.57
CA PRO A 30 13.86 -0.98 -24.82
C PRO A 30 12.60 -0.99 -25.69
N ASP A 31 12.66 -0.40 -26.90
CA ASP A 31 11.54 -0.36 -27.84
C ASP A 31 11.21 -1.74 -28.44
N GLU A 32 12.16 -2.69 -28.42
CA GLU A 32 11.94 -4.08 -28.81
C GLU A 32 11.48 -4.97 -27.63
N ILE A 33 11.84 -4.60 -26.40
CA ILE A 33 11.50 -5.35 -25.18
C ILE A 33 10.06 -5.05 -24.76
N LEU A 34 9.69 -3.77 -24.72
CA LEU A 34 8.40 -3.31 -24.17
C LEU A 34 7.19 -4.00 -24.83
N PRO A 35 7.07 -4.13 -26.16
CA PRO A 35 5.93 -4.81 -26.78
C PRO A 35 5.81 -6.30 -26.39
N LYS A 36 6.94 -6.96 -26.14
CA LYS A 36 6.99 -8.38 -25.72
C LYS A 36 6.49 -8.53 -24.29
N LEU A 37 6.88 -7.61 -23.40
CA LEU A 37 6.38 -7.56 -22.03
C LEU A 37 4.86 -7.31 -21.99
N VAL A 38 4.37 -6.33 -22.78
CA VAL A 38 2.95 -5.96 -22.82
C VAL A 38 2.05 -7.09 -23.34
N THR A 39 2.50 -7.85 -24.34
CA THR A 39 1.64 -8.83 -25.04
C THR A 39 1.35 -10.08 -24.21
N GLY A 40 2.25 -10.49 -23.32
CA GLY A 40 2.14 -11.77 -22.63
C GLY A 40 2.44 -11.75 -21.13
N ASP A 41 2.83 -10.61 -20.57
CA ASP A 41 3.34 -10.47 -19.20
C ASP A 41 4.22 -11.65 -18.75
N PRO A 42 5.30 -11.96 -19.50
CA PRO A 42 6.09 -13.16 -19.29
C PRO A 42 6.81 -13.20 -17.93
N LEU A 43 6.88 -12.08 -17.24
CA LEU A 43 7.50 -11.94 -15.91
C LEU A 43 6.45 -11.81 -14.80
N HIS A 44 5.17 -11.97 -15.13
CA HIS A 44 4.05 -11.80 -14.19
C HIS A 44 4.12 -10.47 -13.41
N LEU A 45 4.51 -9.39 -14.10
CA LEU A 45 4.66 -8.06 -13.50
C LEU A 45 3.32 -7.54 -12.98
N GLN A 46 2.21 -7.84 -13.64
CA GLN A 46 0.90 -7.36 -13.20
C GLN A 46 0.54 -7.94 -11.82
N GLU A 47 0.67 -9.26 -11.65
CA GLU A 47 0.47 -9.93 -10.37
C GLU A 47 1.50 -9.48 -9.33
N SER A 48 2.76 -9.37 -9.72
CA SER A 48 3.85 -8.96 -8.83
C SER A 48 3.69 -7.54 -8.34
N CYS A 49 3.23 -6.60 -9.17
CA CYS A 49 2.87 -5.24 -8.76
C CYS A 49 1.72 -5.23 -7.75
N ALA A 50 0.67 -6.04 -7.96
CA ALA A 50 -0.44 -6.13 -7.00
C ALA A 50 0.01 -6.71 -5.65
N ARG A 51 0.80 -7.80 -5.66
CA ARG A 51 1.41 -8.38 -4.46
C ARG A 51 2.33 -7.38 -3.76
N PHE A 52 3.13 -6.63 -4.52
CA PHE A 52 3.99 -5.57 -4.00
C PHE A 52 3.18 -4.50 -3.28
N LEU A 53 2.14 -3.94 -3.90
CA LEU A 53 1.30 -2.91 -3.27
C LEU A 53 0.66 -3.39 -1.97
N LYS A 54 0.16 -4.64 -1.95
CA LYS A 54 -0.39 -5.26 -0.74
C LYS A 54 0.67 -5.42 0.34
N ARG A 55 1.84 -5.98 0.00
CA ARG A 55 2.97 -6.19 0.93
C ARG A 55 3.44 -4.89 1.55
N GLU A 56 3.61 -3.85 0.73
CA GLU A 56 4.07 -2.55 1.16
C GLU A 56 2.95 -1.70 1.79
N CYS A 57 1.71 -2.19 1.84
CA CYS A 57 0.53 -1.48 2.36
C CYS A 57 0.30 -0.11 1.68
N LEU A 58 0.44 -0.06 0.36
CA LEU A 58 0.31 1.16 -0.45
C LEU A 58 -1.04 1.21 -1.17
N ILE A 59 -1.67 2.38 -1.19
CA ILE A 59 -2.86 2.66 -1.99
C ILE A 59 -2.40 3.32 -3.29
N MET A 60 -2.52 2.59 -4.40
CA MET A 60 -2.19 3.04 -5.74
C MET A 60 -2.98 2.19 -6.73
N ASP A 61 -3.30 2.75 -7.90
CA ASP A 61 -3.83 1.96 -9.01
C ASP A 61 -2.76 0.94 -9.48
N PRO A 62 -3.01 -0.37 -9.36
CA PRO A 62 -2.06 -1.40 -9.78
C PRO A 62 -1.70 -1.30 -11.27
N GLN A 63 -2.62 -0.84 -12.11
CA GLN A 63 -2.37 -0.67 -13.54
C GLN A 63 -1.33 0.43 -13.79
N ARG A 64 -1.38 1.55 -13.06
CA ARG A 64 -0.37 2.62 -13.16
C ARG A 64 1.01 2.15 -12.73
N LEU A 65 1.07 1.33 -11.68
CA LEU A 65 2.34 0.74 -11.25
C LEU A 65 2.87 -0.25 -12.28
N TYR A 66 2.01 -1.10 -12.84
CA TYR A 66 2.38 -2.06 -13.89
C TYR A 66 2.93 -1.35 -15.13
N GLU A 67 2.25 -0.31 -15.62
CA GLU A 67 2.73 0.50 -16.76
C GLU A 67 4.11 1.11 -16.51
N GLN A 68 4.34 1.65 -15.30
CA GLN A 68 5.66 2.17 -14.94
C GLN A 68 6.69 1.05 -14.80
N ALA A 69 6.31 -0.11 -14.23
CA ALA A 69 7.20 -1.25 -14.06
C ALA A 69 7.64 -1.84 -15.40
N LEU A 70 6.77 -1.88 -16.41
CA LEU A 70 7.13 -2.26 -17.78
C LEU A 70 8.25 -1.37 -18.34
N VAL A 71 8.14 -0.06 -18.14
CA VAL A 71 9.15 0.91 -18.59
C VAL A 71 10.47 0.72 -17.84
N GLU A 72 10.43 0.58 -16.51
CA GLU A 72 11.65 0.35 -15.71
C GLU A 72 12.33 -0.97 -16.09
N VAL A 73 11.57 -2.05 -16.25
CA VAL A 73 12.11 -3.37 -16.63
C VAL A 73 12.72 -3.33 -18.03
N ALA A 74 12.07 -2.70 -19.01
CA ALA A 74 12.62 -2.58 -20.36
C ALA A 74 13.91 -1.72 -20.37
N ALA A 75 13.92 -0.61 -19.63
CA ALA A 75 15.09 0.25 -19.51
C ALA A 75 16.25 -0.49 -18.81
N ASP A 76 16.00 -1.10 -17.66
CA ASP A 76 17.02 -1.82 -16.88
C ASP A 76 17.57 -3.02 -17.67
N ALA A 77 16.72 -3.79 -18.36
CA ALA A 77 17.14 -4.95 -19.16
C ALA A 77 18.08 -4.57 -20.31
N SER A 78 17.92 -3.36 -20.88
CA SER A 78 18.83 -2.86 -21.93
C SER A 78 20.22 -2.51 -21.42
N LEU A 79 20.37 -2.26 -20.11
CA LEU A 79 21.61 -1.85 -19.47
C LEU A 79 22.30 -2.99 -18.68
N CYS A 80 21.54 -4.01 -18.28
CA CYS A 80 22.05 -5.12 -17.47
C CYS A 80 22.83 -6.17 -18.28
N THR A 81 23.80 -6.79 -17.61
CA THR A 81 24.51 -8.00 -18.04
C THR A 81 24.03 -9.22 -17.27
N ILE A 82 24.26 -10.44 -17.76
CA ILE A 82 23.77 -11.68 -17.12
C ILE A 82 24.21 -11.76 -15.65
N ASP A 83 25.41 -11.27 -15.35
CA ASP A 83 25.98 -11.25 -14.00
C ASP A 83 25.21 -10.32 -13.04
N ASP A 84 24.42 -9.37 -13.56
CA ASP A 84 23.58 -8.47 -12.78
C ASP A 84 22.21 -9.07 -12.43
N LEU A 85 21.85 -10.22 -13.02
CA LEU A 85 20.57 -10.89 -12.76
C LEU A 85 20.61 -11.61 -11.40
N HIS A 86 19.97 -10.99 -10.41
CA HIS A 86 19.70 -11.61 -9.10
C HIS A 86 18.21 -11.99 -8.96
N PRO A 87 17.85 -12.90 -8.05
CA PRO A 87 16.47 -13.36 -7.88
C PRO A 87 15.46 -12.22 -7.60
N ASP A 88 15.92 -11.14 -6.96
CA ASP A 88 15.08 -9.99 -6.61
C ASP A 88 15.07 -8.87 -7.68
N TRP A 89 15.66 -9.09 -8.87
CA TRP A 89 15.86 -8.02 -9.86
C TRP A 89 14.54 -7.39 -10.31
N VAL A 90 13.53 -8.22 -10.60
CA VAL A 90 12.18 -7.76 -10.96
C VAL A 90 11.55 -6.98 -9.81
N ASP A 91 11.71 -7.47 -8.59
CA ASP A 91 11.20 -6.87 -7.36
C ASP A 91 11.80 -5.46 -7.13
N ASP A 92 13.09 -5.30 -7.45
CA ASP A 92 13.81 -4.05 -7.38
C ASP A 92 13.36 -3.06 -8.47
N SER A 93 13.10 -3.52 -9.69
CA SER A 93 12.52 -2.68 -10.76
C SER A 93 11.10 -2.23 -10.40
N ILE A 94 10.25 -3.10 -9.83
CA ILE A 94 8.92 -2.73 -9.34
C ILE A 94 9.03 -1.68 -8.22
N ARG A 95 10.00 -1.84 -7.30
CA ARG A 95 10.24 -0.86 -6.24
C ARG A 95 10.65 0.50 -6.81
N ARG A 96 11.55 0.55 -7.80
CA ARG A 96 11.94 1.79 -8.50
C ARG A 96 10.74 2.43 -9.20
N ALA A 97 9.94 1.64 -9.92
CA ALA A 97 8.72 2.09 -10.58
C ALA A 97 7.72 2.71 -9.59
N CYS A 98 7.53 2.06 -8.44
CA CYS A 98 6.67 2.56 -7.37
C CYS A 98 7.18 3.89 -6.81
N GLN A 99 8.47 3.97 -6.48
CA GLN A 99 9.08 5.20 -5.96
C GLN A 99 8.95 6.38 -6.95
N ARG A 100 9.20 6.15 -8.24
CA ARG A 100 9.02 7.18 -9.28
C ARG A 100 7.57 7.62 -9.39
N THR A 101 6.62 6.68 -9.33
CA THR A 101 5.19 6.98 -9.39
C THR A 101 4.75 7.81 -8.18
N LEU A 102 5.15 7.42 -6.97
CA LEU A 102 4.87 8.16 -5.74
C LEU A 102 5.49 9.56 -5.77
N HIS A 103 6.74 9.68 -6.24
CA HIS A 103 7.41 10.97 -6.35
C HIS A 103 6.72 11.90 -7.35
N ARG A 104 6.32 11.39 -8.51
CA ARG A 104 5.52 12.15 -9.48
C ARG A 104 4.20 12.62 -8.89
N ASP A 105 3.46 11.73 -8.22
CA ASP A 105 2.18 12.08 -7.61
C ASP A 105 2.33 13.17 -6.53
N ALA A 106 3.42 13.12 -5.75
CA ALA A 106 3.75 14.16 -4.77
C ALA A 106 4.08 15.51 -5.43
N LEU A 107 4.89 15.53 -6.49
CA LEU A 107 5.22 16.76 -7.23
C LEU A 107 3.98 17.39 -7.89
N GLU A 108 3.10 16.58 -8.47
CA GLU A 108 1.84 17.04 -9.07
C GLU A 108 0.91 17.66 -8.00
N GLN A 109 0.87 17.06 -6.81
CA GLN A 109 0.14 17.61 -5.67
C GLN A 109 0.72 18.96 -5.20
N GLU A 110 2.04 19.09 -5.07
CA GLU A 110 2.71 20.34 -4.68
C GLU A 110 2.43 21.49 -5.66
N ARG A 111 2.31 21.18 -6.96
CA ARG A 111 1.98 22.16 -8.00
C ARG A 111 0.50 22.58 -8.01
N GLY A 112 -0.34 21.93 -7.22
CA GLY A 112 -1.79 22.13 -7.27
C GLY A 112 -2.39 21.70 -8.60
N GLU A 113 -1.72 20.81 -9.34
CA GLU A 113 -2.26 20.23 -10.57
C GLU A 113 -3.44 19.34 -10.17
N ASN A 114 -4.66 19.86 -10.33
CA ASN A 114 -5.87 19.10 -10.11
C ASN A 114 -5.85 17.83 -10.95
N ALA A 115 -6.27 16.71 -10.36
CA ALA A 115 -6.46 15.49 -11.13
C ALA A 115 -7.34 15.81 -12.35
N PRO A 116 -6.96 15.37 -13.57
CA PRO A 116 -7.74 15.66 -14.75
C PRO A 116 -9.20 15.19 -14.56
N PRO A 117 -10.18 15.89 -15.14
CA PRO A 117 -11.62 15.60 -14.97
C PRO A 117 -12.03 14.18 -15.44
N GLU A 118 -11.12 13.43 -16.05
CA GLU A 118 -11.24 12.02 -16.47
C GLU A 118 -11.25 11.01 -15.30
N ALA A 119 -11.58 11.47 -14.09
CA ALA A 119 -11.74 10.73 -12.83
C ALA A 119 -12.61 9.46 -12.88
N ARG A 120 -13.23 9.14 -14.02
CA ARG A 120 -13.91 7.85 -14.27
C ARG A 120 -12.98 6.63 -14.16
N ARG A 121 -11.66 6.79 -14.41
CA ARG A 121 -10.70 5.68 -14.23
C ARG A 121 -10.43 5.31 -12.76
N PHE A 122 -10.81 6.19 -11.82
CA PHE A 122 -10.70 5.95 -10.38
C PHE A 122 -12.06 5.63 -9.73
N GLU A 123 -13.05 5.26 -10.53
CA GLU A 123 -14.37 4.90 -10.03
C GLU A 123 -14.34 3.70 -9.07
N PHE A 124 -13.32 2.83 -9.17
CA PHE A 124 -13.08 1.79 -8.17
C PHE A 124 -12.73 2.36 -6.79
N LEU A 125 -11.90 3.40 -6.68
CA LEU A 125 -11.64 4.06 -5.39
C LEU A 125 -12.89 4.78 -4.88
N TYR A 126 -13.68 5.32 -5.79
CA TYR A 126 -15.00 5.89 -5.48
C TYR A 126 -15.99 4.84 -4.96
N GLN A 127 -16.03 3.64 -5.57
CA GLN A 127 -16.97 2.58 -5.19
C GLN A 127 -16.49 1.78 -3.97
N ALA A 128 -15.18 1.56 -3.82
CA ALA A 128 -14.60 0.79 -2.72
C ALA A 128 -14.37 1.64 -1.47
N TYR A 129 -14.05 2.93 -1.62
CA TYR A 129 -13.68 3.81 -0.50
C TYR A 129 -14.52 5.10 -0.39
N CYS A 130 -15.55 5.27 -1.23
CA CYS A 130 -16.42 6.47 -1.23
C CYS A 130 -15.68 7.81 -1.45
N VAL A 131 -14.47 7.79 -2.04
CA VAL A 131 -13.68 9.01 -2.32
C VAL A 131 -13.98 9.51 -3.73
N PRO A 132 -14.46 10.75 -3.95
CA PRO A 132 -14.75 11.26 -5.30
C PRO A 132 -13.48 11.19 -6.18
N GLY A 133 -13.61 10.72 -7.42
CA GLY A 133 -12.46 10.22 -8.22
C GLY A 133 -11.32 11.22 -8.50
N GLY A 134 -11.54 12.53 -8.34
CA GLY A 134 -10.47 13.53 -8.39
C GLY A 134 -9.58 13.57 -7.13
N TYR A 135 -10.11 13.15 -5.98
CA TYR A 135 -9.41 13.13 -4.69
C TYR A 135 -8.69 11.80 -4.41
N GLY A 136 -8.95 10.74 -5.17
CA GLY A 136 -8.34 9.43 -4.96
C GLY A 136 -6.81 9.46 -4.97
N ARG A 137 -6.21 10.19 -5.93
CA ARG A 137 -4.75 10.38 -5.99
C ARG A 137 -4.22 11.17 -4.78
N LEU A 138 -4.89 12.27 -4.41
CA LEU A 138 -4.49 13.11 -3.28
C LEU A 138 -4.53 12.34 -1.96
N ALA A 139 -5.65 11.64 -1.70
CA ALA A 139 -5.82 10.77 -0.54
C ALA A 139 -4.78 9.64 -0.52
N SER A 140 -4.41 9.10 -1.69
CA SER A 140 -3.35 8.09 -1.80
C SER A 140 -1.98 8.65 -1.45
N VAL A 141 -1.64 9.87 -1.90
CA VAL A 141 -0.36 10.52 -1.56
C VAL A 141 -0.24 10.77 -0.06
N THR A 142 -1.26 11.35 0.57
CA THR A 142 -1.27 11.59 2.02
C THR A 142 -1.25 10.28 2.81
N PHE A 143 -2.04 9.29 2.41
CA PHE A 143 -2.02 7.97 3.06
C PHE A 143 -0.66 7.29 2.92
N ASN A 144 -0.07 7.25 1.72
CA ASN A 144 1.20 6.56 1.47
C ASN A 144 2.39 7.23 2.16
N ALA A 145 2.27 8.50 2.57
CA ALA A 145 3.27 9.19 3.37
C ALA A 145 3.27 8.78 4.86
N LEU A 146 2.24 8.05 5.33
CA LEU A 146 2.18 7.55 6.70
C LEU A 146 3.24 6.46 6.96
N PRO A 147 3.68 6.29 8.23
CA PRO A 147 4.56 5.20 8.62
C PRO A 147 4.02 3.83 8.19
N PHE A 148 4.92 2.92 7.83
CA PHE A 148 4.54 1.57 7.38
C PHE A 148 3.65 0.85 8.39
N GLU A 149 3.97 0.91 9.68
CA GLU A 149 3.19 0.27 10.75
C GLU A 149 1.74 0.78 10.80
N THR A 150 1.56 2.09 10.65
CA THR A 150 0.24 2.74 10.60
C THR A 150 -0.56 2.27 9.40
N ARG A 151 0.06 2.22 8.20
CA ARG A 151 -0.58 1.70 6.98
C ARG A 151 -0.89 0.21 7.09
N ARG A 152 -0.01 -0.57 7.73
CA ARG A 152 -0.17 -2.00 7.98
C ARG A 152 -1.38 -2.27 8.89
N THR A 153 -1.58 -1.46 9.93
CA THR A 153 -2.80 -1.53 10.76
C THR A 153 -4.05 -1.34 9.90
N PHE A 154 -4.07 -0.33 9.02
CA PHE A 154 -5.22 -0.09 8.14
C PHE A 154 -5.47 -1.27 7.20
N PHE A 155 -4.44 -1.80 6.55
CA PHE A 155 -4.57 -2.97 5.66
C PHE A 155 -5.09 -4.20 6.42
N ALA A 156 -4.55 -4.49 7.59
CA ALA A 156 -4.99 -5.62 8.40
C ALA A 156 -6.49 -5.55 8.74
N LEU A 157 -6.97 -4.39 9.16
CA LEU A 157 -8.35 -4.25 9.65
C LEU A 157 -9.37 -4.04 8.52
N PHE A 158 -9.02 -3.29 7.46
CA PHE A 158 -9.99 -2.88 6.44
C PHE A 158 -9.85 -3.62 5.11
N ILE A 159 -8.67 -4.14 4.79
CA ILE A 159 -8.40 -4.81 3.51
C ILE A 159 -8.36 -6.32 3.68
N ASP A 160 -7.70 -6.79 4.74
CA ASP A 160 -7.63 -8.21 5.09
C ASP A 160 -8.78 -8.67 6.01
N ASP A 161 -9.67 -7.75 6.40
CA ASP A 161 -10.86 -7.99 7.24
C ASP A 161 -10.56 -8.76 8.54
N LEU A 162 -9.40 -8.47 9.15
CA LEU A 162 -9.04 -9.08 10.42
C LEU A 162 -9.77 -8.40 11.57
N LEU A 163 -10.22 -9.21 12.52
CA LEU A 163 -10.70 -8.68 13.79
C LEU A 163 -9.52 -8.07 14.58
N PRO A 164 -9.74 -7.03 15.41
CA PRO A 164 -8.68 -6.42 16.21
C PRO A 164 -7.86 -7.44 17.02
N ASP A 165 -8.51 -8.41 17.66
CA ASP A 165 -7.87 -9.47 18.44
C ASP A 165 -6.92 -10.33 17.58
N GLU A 166 -7.32 -10.65 16.35
CA GLU A 166 -6.51 -11.42 15.40
C GLU A 166 -5.32 -10.61 14.90
N ALA A 167 -5.52 -9.32 14.63
CA ALA A 167 -4.45 -8.42 14.21
C ALA A 167 -3.40 -8.24 15.33
N VAL A 168 -3.84 -8.13 16.58
CA VAL A 168 -2.95 -8.10 17.76
C VAL A 168 -2.18 -9.42 17.88
N ALA A 169 -2.86 -10.57 17.73
CA ALA A 169 -2.22 -11.89 17.77
C ALA A 169 -1.17 -12.08 16.65
N ARG A 170 -1.34 -11.41 15.50
CA ARG A 170 -0.37 -11.40 14.39
C ARG A 170 0.74 -10.35 14.55
N GLY A 171 0.77 -9.60 15.64
CA GLY A 171 1.81 -8.61 15.91
C GLY A 171 1.69 -7.34 15.07
N VAL A 172 0.49 -6.99 14.59
CA VAL A 172 0.24 -5.75 13.84
C VAL A 172 0.44 -4.52 14.73
N GLY A 173 0.08 -4.60 16.02
CA GLY A 173 0.18 -3.52 17.01
C GLY A 173 -0.57 -3.88 18.30
N SER A 174 -0.65 -2.93 19.25
CA SER A 174 -1.54 -3.05 20.40
C SER A 174 -2.91 -2.41 20.09
N TYR A 175 -3.96 -2.74 20.85
CA TYR A 175 -5.26 -2.08 20.68
C TYR A 175 -5.18 -0.55 20.76
N GLU A 176 -4.33 -0.06 21.65
CA GLU A 176 -4.13 1.38 21.83
C GLU A 176 -3.46 2.00 20.59
N SER A 177 -2.35 1.43 20.11
CA SER A 177 -1.67 1.95 18.92
C SER A 177 -2.57 1.84 17.68
N MET A 178 -3.26 0.73 17.51
CA MET A 178 -4.17 0.51 16.38
C MET A 178 -5.26 1.57 16.29
N ARG A 179 -5.80 2.00 17.44
CA ARG A 179 -6.81 3.06 17.47
C ARG A 179 -6.26 4.36 16.90
N TYR A 180 -5.04 4.75 17.28
CA TYR A 180 -4.40 5.96 16.76
C TYR A 180 -4.04 5.80 15.28
N ASP A 181 -3.48 4.65 14.90
CA ASP A 181 -3.11 4.34 13.51
C ASP A 181 -4.32 4.42 12.57
N VAL A 182 -5.44 3.79 12.94
CA VAL A 182 -6.68 3.83 12.15
C VAL A 182 -7.17 5.26 12.00
N TRP A 183 -7.11 6.06 13.06
CA TRP A 183 -7.50 7.48 12.96
C TRP A 183 -6.63 8.25 11.99
N ASP A 184 -5.31 8.08 12.08
CA ASP A 184 -4.38 8.80 11.21
C ASP A 184 -4.56 8.39 9.74
N CYS A 185 -4.83 7.10 9.48
CA CYS A 185 -5.19 6.62 8.15
C CYS A 185 -6.51 7.22 7.64
N LEU A 186 -7.58 7.22 8.45
CA LEU A 186 -8.88 7.77 8.05
C LEU A 186 -8.82 9.29 7.84
N SER A 187 -8.06 10.02 8.65
CA SER A 187 -7.79 11.45 8.46
C SER A 187 -7.00 11.69 7.18
N ALA A 188 -5.96 10.89 6.90
CA ALA A 188 -5.17 11.01 5.67
C ALA A 188 -6.00 10.75 4.39
N LEU A 189 -6.99 9.86 4.48
CA LEU A 189 -7.96 9.58 3.42
C LEU A 189 -9.11 10.61 3.35
N GLN A 190 -9.15 11.58 4.26
CA GLN A 190 -10.24 12.56 4.40
C GLN A 190 -11.63 11.93 4.59
N ILE A 191 -11.68 10.71 5.14
CA ILE A 191 -12.93 10.03 5.48
C ILE A 191 -13.50 10.61 6.77
N VAL A 192 -12.63 11.02 7.69
CA VAL A 192 -13.03 11.62 8.97
C VAL A 192 -12.29 12.94 9.18
N THR A 193 -13.01 13.93 9.73
CA THR A 193 -12.41 15.21 10.11
C THR A 193 -11.84 15.14 11.53
N GLU A 194 -10.89 16.04 11.84
CA GLU A 194 -10.30 16.10 13.19
C GLU A 194 -11.36 16.43 14.26
N GLU A 195 -12.38 17.22 13.94
CA GLU A 195 -13.47 17.52 14.88
C GLU A 195 -14.27 16.26 15.22
N ALA A 196 -14.56 15.41 14.22
CA ALA A 196 -15.26 14.15 14.41
C ALA A 196 -14.40 13.14 15.19
N LYS A 197 -13.08 13.11 14.96
CA LYS A 197 -12.12 12.34 15.76
C LYS A 197 -12.16 12.78 17.23
N GLU A 198 -12.01 14.07 17.50
CA GLU A 198 -12.05 14.62 18.86
C GLU A 198 -13.38 14.34 19.57
N GLU A 199 -14.51 14.50 18.87
CA GLU A 199 -15.82 14.22 19.44
C GLU A 199 -15.97 12.74 19.82
N CYS A 200 -15.51 11.84 18.95
CA CYS A 200 -15.54 10.40 19.19
C CYS A 200 -14.66 10.00 20.38
N LEU A 201 -13.42 10.51 20.44
CA LEU A 201 -12.50 10.29 21.56
C LEU A 201 -13.13 10.73 22.89
N ARG A 202 -13.73 11.93 22.92
CA ARG A 202 -14.42 12.49 24.10
C ARG A 202 -15.61 11.64 24.54
N LYS A 203 -16.37 11.07 23.60
CA LYS A 203 -17.49 10.15 23.91
C LYS A 203 -16.99 8.85 24.53
N ILE A 204 -15.90 8.29 24.01
CA ILE A 204 -15.29 7.07 24.52
C ILE A 204 -14.75 7.28 25.95
N GLU A 205 -14.00 8.36 26.19
CA GLU A 205 -13.51 8.70 27.53
C GLU A 205 -14.64 8.86 28.55
N LYS A 206 -15.71 9.56 28.16
CA LYS A 206 -16.91 9.71 29.01
C LYS A 206 -17.57 8.37 29.32
N ARG A 207 -17.57 7.42 28.38
CA ARG A 207 -18.14 6.08 28.59
C ARG A 207 -17.28 5.26 29.55
N LEU A 208 -15.96 5.20 29.32
CA LEU A 208 -15.02 4.51 30.19
C LEU A 208 -15.06 5.06 31.62
N ALA A 209 -15.12 6.39 31.78
CA ALA A 209 -15.25 7.03 33.09
C ALA A 209 -16.57 6.68 33.81
N ARG A 210 -17.65 6.40 33.07
CA ARG A 210 -18.93 5.96 33.64
C ARG A 210 -18.88 4.50 34.07
N GLU A 211 -18.26 3.64 33.27
CA GLU A 211 -18.10 2.20 33.57
C GLU A 211 -17.23 2.01 34.82
N ALA A 212 -16.09 2.70 34.92
CA ALA A 212 -15.22 2.65 36.09
C ALA A 212 -15.88 3.17 37.39
N ARG A 213 -16.85 4.10 37.29
CA ARG A 213 -17.64 4.55 38.45
C ARG A 213 -18.66 3.51 38.89
N LYS A 214 -19.27 2.77 37.95
CA LYS A 214 -20.24 1.71 38.25
C LYS A 214 -19.59 0.51 38.94
N GLU A 215 -18.38 0.14 38.52
CA GLU A 215 -17.61 -0.93 39.17
C GLU A 215 -17.31 -0.60 40.63
N LYS A 216 -16.87 0.63 40.91
CA LYS A 216 -16.61 1.09 42.28
C LYS A 216 -17.87 1.11 43.16
N SER A 217 -19.01 1.54 42.62
CA SER A 217 -20.27 1.53 43.40
C SER A 217 -20.81 0.13 43.66
N GLY A 218 -20.56 -0.84 42.76
CA GLY A 218 -21.01 -2.22 42.94
C GLY A 218 -20.22 -2.98 44.01
N GLU A 219 -18.95 -2.64 44.23
CA GLU A 219 -18.13 -3.23 45.31
C GLU A 219 -18.55 -2.77 46.71
N ASP A 220 -19.08 -1.55 46.84
CA ASP A 220 -19.53 -0.99 48.12
C ASP A 220 -20.89 -1.56 48.56
N GLU A 221 -21.75 -2.00 47.63
CA GLU A 221 -23.03 -2.66 47.96
C GLU A 221 -22.87 -4.15 48.31
N ALA A 222 -21.73 -4.76 47.98
CA ALA A 222 -21.46 -6.18 48.21
C ALA A 222 -20.73 -6.49 49.54
N LYS A 223 -20.39 -5.46 50.33
CA LYS A 223 -19.74 -5.58 51.65
C LYS A 223 -20.71 -5.31 52.79
#